data_AF-A0A199VA90-F1
#
_entry.id   AF-A0A199VA90-F1
#
_cell.length_a   1.000
_cell.length_b   1.000
_cell.length_c   1.000
_cell.angle_alpha   90.00
_cell.angle_beta   90.00
_cell.angle_gamma   90.00
#
_symmetry.space_group_name_H-M   'P 1'
#
loop_
_entity.id
_entity.type
_entity.pdbx_description
1 polymer ?
#
loop_
_entity_poly.entity_id
_entity_poly.type
_entity_poly.pdbx_seq_one_letter_code
_entity_poly.pdbx_strand_id
1 'polypeptide(L)'
;MESMEALVAHIEALSAIPEELPHLHSLLKQSEDALRSQGPGLAPLLLHQLDPSKHSLGYLYILEAYLSGPISSDQAGGFLLSVVDFINSCSGDQIRLAPDKFIQVCKRLKDQVMQLQVPLQGVAPLRTAIRKLQTSSEQLTTIHSDFLLLCILAKSYKTGLSILEDDILEVDQPRDLFLYYYYGLVLKVDHISSISYLCS
;
A
#
# COMPACT_ATOMS: atom_id res chain seq x y z
N MET A 1 21.75 -20.76 6.50
CA MET A 1 20.47 -20.21 6.03
C MET A 1 19.43 -20.62 7.04
N GLU A 2 18.80 -19.65 7.68
CA GLU A 2 17.64 -19.88 8.54
C GLU A 2 16.48 -20.35 7.65
N SER A 3 15.68 -21.32 8.13
CA SER A 3 14.57 -21.84 7.32
C SER A 3 13.42 -20.84 7.29
N MET A 4 12.56 -20.93 6.28
CA MET A 4 11.42 -20.01 6.15
C MET A 4 10.40 -20.18 7.29
N GLU A 5 10.28 -21.39 7.83
CA GLU A 5 9.45 -21.68 9.02
C GLU A 5 10.05 -21.03 10.27
N ALA A 6 11.38 -21.07 10.43
CA ALA A 6 12.04 -20.38 11.52
C ALA A 6 11.83 -18.86 11.41
N LEU A 7 11.87 -18.29 10.21
CA LEU A 7 11.57 -16.88 10.00
C LEU A 7 10.15 -16.50 10.46
N VAL A 8 9.14 -17.33 10.14
CA VAL A 8 7.75 -17.10 10.60
C VAL A 8 7.68 -17.13 12.13
N ALA A 9 8.30 -18.11 12.79
CA ALA A 9 8.32 -18.19 14.24
C ALA A 9 8.96 -16.94 14.89
N HIS A 10 10.03 -16.41 14.30
CA HIS A 10 10.63 -15.14 14.75
C HIS A 10 9.71 -13.95 14.52
N ILE A 11 9.01 -13.88 13.38
CA ILE A 11 8.01 -12.83 13.13
C ILE A 11 6.94 -12.85 14.22
N GLU A 12 6.37 -14.01 14.53
CA GLU A 12 5.32 -14.12 15.56
C GLU A 12 5.83 -13.73 16.95
N ALA A 13 7.01 -14.22 17.34
CA ALA A 13 7.58 -13.96 18.66
C ALA A 13 7.96 -12.48 18.85
N LEU A 14 8.63 -11.88 17.87
CA LEU A 14 9.19 -10.53 17.99
C LEU A 14 8.14 -9.44 17.70
N SER A 15 7.13 -9.71 16.87
CA SER A 15 6.07 -8.72 16.57
C SER A 15 5.18 -8.40 17.78
N ALA A 16 5.14 -9.29 18.78
CA ALA A 16 4.38 -9.09 20.01
C ALA A 16 5.04 -8.09 20.98
N ILE A 17 6.33 -7.78 20.80
CA ILE A 17 7.13 -6.97 21.72
C ILE A 17 7.62 -5.71 20.96
N PRO A 18 7.08 -4.51 21.25
CA PRO A 18 7.45 -3.29 20.52
C PRO A 18 8.94 -2.96 20.53
N GLU A 19 9.63 -3.27 21.63
CA GLU A 19 11.08 -3.05 21.81
C GLU A 19 11.94 -3.95 20.90
N GLU A 20 11.39 -5.08 20.46
CA GLU A 20 12.07 -6.06 19.60
C GLU A 20 11.80 -5.81 18.10
N LEU A 21 10.89 -4.90 17.74
CA LEU A 21 10.60 -4.56 16.34
C LEU A 21 11.83 -4.12 15.54
N PRO A 22 12.79 -3.34 16.08
CA PRO A 22 14.03 -3.03 15.38
C PRO A 22 14.90 -4.27 15.13
N HIS A 23 14.90 -5.23 16.06
CA HIS A 23 15.62 -6.49 15.90
C HIS A 23 14.98 -7.34 14.79
N LEU A 24 13.64 -7.48 14.81
CA LEU A 24 12.88 -8.13 13.75
C LEU A 24 13.14 -7.48 12.39
N HIS A 25 13.17 -6.15 12.33
CA HIS A 25 13.46 -5.42 11.10
C HIS A 25 14.85 -5.76 10.53
N SER A 26 15.86 -5.86 11.39
CA SER A 26 17.22 -6.26 10.98
C SER A 26 17.25 -7.69 10.44
N LEU A 27 16.57 -8.63 11.10
CA LEU A 27 16.46 -10.03 10.68
C LEU A 27 15.76 -10.15 9.32
N LEU A 28 14.67 -9.41 9.10
CA LEU A 28 13.93 -9.38 7.84
C LEU A 28 14.78 -8.83 6.69
N LYS A 29 15.57 -7.77 6.95
CA LYS A 29 16.53 -7.23 5.97
C LYS A 29 17.58 -8.26 5.56
N GLN A 30 18.13 -9.00 6.52
CA GLN A 30 19.10 -10.06 6.25
C GLN A 30 18.50 -11.23 5.46
N SER A 31 17.18 -11.41 5.55
CA SER A 31 16.44 -12.49 4.89
C SER A 31 15.84 -12.10 3.53
N GLU A 32 16.03 -10.86 3.05
CA GLU A 32 15.40 -10.36 1.81
C GLU A 32 15.71 -11.21 0.57
N ASP A 33 16.97 -11.61 0.38
CA ASP A 33 17.37 -12.39 -0.79
C ASP A 33 16.72 -13.79 -0.77
N ALA A 34 16.58 -14.38 0.41
CA ALA A 34 15.87 -15.64 0.60
C ALA A 34 14.36 -15.47 0.33
N LEU A 35 13.75 -14.38 0.82
CA LEU A 35 12.35 -14.06 0.55
C LEU A 35 12.10 -13.81 -0.94
N ARG A 36 13.00 -13.15 -1.66
CA ARG A 36 12.83 -12.91 -3.10
C ARG A 36 12.98 -14.18 -3.94
N SER A 37 13.89 -15.07 -3.56
CA SER A 37 14.16 -16.31 -4.30
C SER A 37 13.16 -17.42 -4.00
N GLN A 38 12.72 -17.58 -2.75
CA GLN A 38 11.85 -18.68 -2.30
C GLN A 38 10.43 -18.24 -1.96
N GLY A 39 10.22 -16.95 -1.70
CA GLY A 39 8.93 -16.39 -1.28
C GLY A 39 7.81 -16.58 -2.30
N PRO A 40 7.99 -16.40 -3.62
CA PRO A 40 6.91 -16.56 -4.59
C PRO A 40 6.15 -17.90 -4.48
N GLY A 41 6.86 -18.99 -4.19
CA GLY A 41 6.25 -20.32 -4.04
C GLY A 41 5.62 -20.59 -2.67
N LEU A 42 6.09 -19.92 -1.61
CA LEU A 42 5.69 -20.19 -0.23
C LEU A 42 4.80 -19.10 0.39
N ALA A 43 4.77 -17.90 -0.20
CA ALA A 43 4.10 -16.74 0.39
C ALA A 43 2.63 -16.99 0.75
N PRO A 44 1.78 -17.64 -0.08
CA PRO A 44 0.40 -17.91 0.32
C PRO A 44 0.30 -18.73 1.62
N LEU A 45 1.22 -19.69 1.82
CA LEU A 45 1.26 -20.51 3.03
C LEU A 45 1.75 -19.72 4.25
N LEU A 46 2.79 -18.91 4.09
CA LEU A 46 3.37 -18.11 5.19
C LEU A 46 2.39 -17.01 5.62
N LEU A 47 1.77 -16.32 4.66
CA LEU A 47 0.81 -15.26 4.92
C LEU A 47 -0.46 -15.77 5.60
N HIS A 48 -0.85 -17.03 5.38
CA HIS A 48 -1.97 -17.65 6.10
C HIS A 48 -1.66 -17.91 7.59
N GLN A 49 -0.39 -18.04 7.96
CA GLN A 49 0.02 -18.24 9.37
C GLN A 49 0.11 -16.91 10.12
N LEU A 50 0.25 -15.79 9.41
CA LEU A 50 0.48 -14.49 10.01
C LEU A 50 -0.81 -13.65 10.10
N ASP A 51 -1.01 -12.99 11.24
CA ASP A 51 -2.06 -12.00 11.42
C ASP A 51 -1.60 -10.66 10.82
N PRO A 52 -2.30 -10.09 9.82
CA PRO A 52 -1.87 -8.87 9.15
C PRO A 52 -1.83 -7.65 10.07
N SER A 53 -2.59 -7.64 11.17
CA SER A 53 -2.64 -6.54 12.14
C SER A 53 -1.54 -6.61 13.19
N LYS A 54 -1.16 -7.82 13.62
CA LYS A 54 -0.15 -8.05 14.66
C LYS A 54 1.26 -8.21 14.08
N HIS A 55 1.37 -8.86 12.93
CA HIS A 55 2.64 -9.25 12.31
C HIS A 55 2.92 -8.43 11.04
N SER A 56 2.42 -7.20 10.99
CA SER A 56 2.41 -6.37 9.78
C SER A 56 3.77 -6.16 9.13
N LEU A 57 4.85 -6.02 9.92
CA LEU A 57 6.20 -5.82 9.38
C LEU A 57 6.68 -7.08 8.64
N GLY A 58 6.59 -8.25 9.26
CA GLY A 58 6.96 -9.51 8.62
C GLY A 58 6.05 -9.84 7.42
N TYR A 59 4.74 -9.63 7.59
CA TYR A 59 3.75 -9.78 6.53
C TYR A 59 4.09 -8.90 5.32
N LEU A 60 4.49 -7.64 5.56
CA LEU A 60 4.88 -6.69 4.51
C LEU A 60 6.07 -7.18 3.70
N TYR A 61 7.12 -7.71 4.35
CA TYR A 61 8.31 -8.22 3.67
C TYR A 61 7.98 -9.43 2.80
N ILE A 62 7.18 -10.37 3.30
CA ILE A 62 6.76 -11.55 2.55
C ILE A 62 5.86 -11.14 1.37
N LEU A 63 4.91 -10.24 1.61
CA LEU A 63 3.98 -9.77 0.59
C LEU A 63 4.70 -8.97 -0.51
N GLU A 64 5.64 -8.09 -0.17
CA GLU A 64 6.43 -7.33 -1.15
C GLU A 64 7.34 -8.25 -1.99
N ALA A 65 7.99 -9.24 -1.37
CA ALA A 65 8.79 -10.23 -2.09
C ALA A 65 7.93 -11.08 -3.04
N TYR A 66 6.75 -11.52 -2.60
CA TYR A 66 5.76 -12.19 -3.44
C TYR A 66 5.36 -11.32 -4.64
N LEU A 67 5.21 -10.02 -4.40
CA LEU A 67 4.74 -9.05 -5.38
C LEU A 67 5.74 -8.59 -6.42
N SER A 68 7.02 -8.81 -6.14
CA SER A 68 8.12 -8.55 -7.06
C SER A 68 8.11 -9.50 -8.27
N GLY A 69 7.39 -10.62 -8.19
CA GLY A 69 7.22 -11.56 -9.29
C GLY A 69 6.11 -11.20 -10.30
N PRO A 70 6.08 -11.88 -11.46
CA PRO A 70 4.97 -11.77 -12.40
C PRO A 70 3.70 -12.38 -11.78
N ILE A 71 2.61 -11.60 -11.78
CA ILE A 71 1.28 -12.08 -11.36
C ILE A 71 0.59 -12.66 -12.59
N SER A 72 0.20 -13.93 -12.53
CA SER A 72 -0.63 -14.53 -13.58
C SER A 72 -2.06 -14.01 -13.49
N SER A 73 -2.76 -13.92 -14.64
CA SER A 73 -4.14 -13.41 -14.70
C SER A 73 -5.11 -14.21 -13.83
N ASP A 74 -4.86 -15.50 -13.65
CA ASP A 74 -5.68 -16.41 -12.84
C ASP A 74 -5.57 -16.13 -11.34
N GLN A 75 -4.42 -15.61 -10.89
CA GLN A 75 -4.16 -15.31 -9.47
C GLN A 75 -4.50 -13.86 -9.10
N ALA A 76 -4.77 -13.00 -10.08
CA ALA A 76 -4.93 -11.56 -9.89
C ALA A 76 -6.09 -11.18 -8.94
N GLY A 77 -7.19 -11.94 -8.93
CA GLY A 77 -8.34 -11.69 -8.06
C GLY A 77 -8.08 -12.00 -6.58
N GLY A 78 -7.54 -13.19 -6.29
CA GLY A 78 -7.15 -13.57 -4.92
C GLY A 78 -6.02 -12.69 -4.40
N PHE A 79 -5.07 -12.35 -5.27
CA PHE A 79 -4.02 -11.37 -5.01
C PHE A 79 -4.58 -10.02 -4.54
N LEU A 80 -5.54 -9.47 -5.30
CA LEU A 80 -6.12 -8.16 -5.02
C LEU A 80 -6.77 -8.13 -3.63
N LEU A 81 -7.53 -9.17 -3.31
CA LEU A 81 -8.19 -9.30 -2.02
C LEU A 81 -7.17 -9.31 -0.87
N SER A 82 -6.11 -10.13 -0.96
CA SER A 82 -5.08 -10.21 0.09
C SER A 82 -4.38 -8.88 0.34
N VAL A 83 -4.08 -8.11 -0.70
CA VAL A 83 -3.43 -6.80 -0.55
C VAL A 83 -4.38 -5.78 0.08
N VAL A 84 -5.64 -5.75 -0.35
CA VAL A 84 -6.65 -4.87 0.22
C VAL A 84 -6.88 -5.19 1.70
N ASP A 85 -7.01 -6.47 2.05
CA ASP A 85 -7.18 -6.93 3.42
C ASP A 85 -5.99 -6.55 4.31
N PHE A 86 -4.77 -6.72 3.79
CA PHE A 86 -3.54 -6.31 4.48
C PHE A 86 -3.51 -4.79 4.72
N ILE A 87 -3.72 -3.96 3.68
CA ILE A 87 -3.70 -2.49 3.81
C ILE A 87 -4.73 -2.02 4.83
N ASN A 88 -5.93 -2.62 4.84
CA ASN A 88 -6.97 -2.26 5.79
C ASN A 88 -6.64 -2.70 7.22
N SER A 89 -5.98 -3.84 7.41
CA SER A 89 -5.74 -4.44 8.73
C SER A 89 -4.41 -4.08 9.37
N CYS A 90 -3.38 -3.70 8.59
CA CYS A 90 -2.02 -3.55 9.09
C CYS A 90 -1.83 -2.45 10.15
N SER A 91 -0.84 -2.64 11.02
CA SER A 91 -0.41 -1.64 11.99
C SER A 91 0.40 -0.54 11.31
N GLY A 92 -0.01 0.72 11.51
CA GLY A 92 0.70 1.92 11.04
C GLY A 92 2.14 1.99 11.58
N ASP A 93 2.34 1.67 12.86
CA ASP A 93 3.66 1.75 13.50
C ASP A 93 4.66 0.77 12.86
N GLN A 94 4.20 -0.44 12.56
CA GLN A 94 5.06 -1.45 11.96
C GLN A 94 5.37 -1.15 10.49
N ILE A 95 4.39 -0.73 9.69
CA ILE A 95 4.67 -0.41 8.27
C ILE A 95 5.59 0.80 8.12
N ARG A 96 5.56 1.75 9.06
CA ARG A 96 6.45 2.93 9.07
C ARG A 96 7.92 2.59 9.34
N LEU A 97 8.23 1.37 9.82
CA LEU A 97 9.61 0.89 9.89
C LEU A 97 10.18 0.56 8.49
N ALA A 98 9.33 0.24 7.51
CA ALA A 98 9.74 -0.09 6.15
C ALA A 98 8.82 0.59 5.10
N PRO A 99 8.77 1.94 5.08
CA PRO A 99 7.81 2.70 4.28
C PRO A 99 7.96 2.45 2.77
N ASP A 100 9.19 2.29 2.29
CA ASP A 100 9.48 2.02 0.87
C ASP A 100 8.82 0.74 0.37
N LYS A 101 8.79 -0.31 1.20
CA LYS A 101 8.14 -1.58 0.87
C LYS A 101 6.62 -1.43 0.84
N PHE A 102 6.07 -0.71 1.82
CA PHE A 102 4.62 -0.46 1.87
C PHE A 102 4.15 0.36 0.66
N ILE A 103 4.94 1.35 0.25
CA ILE A 103 4.71 2.12 -0.98
C ILE A 103 4.72 1.20 -2.22
N GLN A 104 5.65 0.25 -2.32
CA GLN A 104 5.70 -0.71 -3.43
C GLN A 104 4.45 -1.59 -3.49
N VAL A 105 3.97 -2.09 -2.35
CA VAL A 105 2.69 -2.83 -2.26
C VAL A 105 1.53 -1.99 -2.75
N CYS A 106 1.45 -0.71 -2.35
CA CYS A 106 0.40 0.22 -2.79
C CYS A 106 0.46 0.51 -4.29
N LYS A 107 1.67 0.70 -4.85
CA LYS A 107 1.86 0.86 -6.30
C LYS A 107 1.40 -0.37 -7.06
N ARG A 108 1.71 -1.55 -6.54
CA ARG A 108 1.31 -2.83 -7.16
C ARG A 108 -0.20 -3.02 -7.12
N LEU A 109 -0.86 -2.66 -6.02
CA LEU A 109 -2.32 -2.60 -5.94
C LEU A 109 -2.90 -1.72 -7.05
N LYS A 110 -2.39 -0.48 -7.18
CA LYS A 110 -2.82 0.48 -8.20
C LYS A 110 -2.65 -0.09 -9.61
N ASP A 111 -1.51 -0.68 -9.93
CA ASP A 111 -1.27 -1.28 -11.24
C ASP A 111 -2.26 -2.42 -11.53
N GLN A 112 -2.59 -3.23 -10.53
CA GLN A 112 -3.51 -4.36 -10.69
C GLN A 112 -4.97 -3.91 -10.87
N VAL A 113 -5.46 -2.95 -10.10
CA VAL A 113 -6.83 -2.43 -10.32
C VAL A 113 -6.96 -1.69 -11.66
N MET A 114 -5.88 -1.08 -12.16
CA MET A 114 -5.85 -0.48 -13.50
C MET A 114 -5.86 -1.56 -14.59
N GLN A 115 -5.04 -2.61 -14.45
CA GLN A 115 -5.00 -3.73 -15.39
C GLN A 115 -6.34 -4.46 -15.49
N LEU A 116 -7.02 -4.63 -14.35
CA LEU A 116 -8.34 -5.26 -14.26
C LEU A 116 -9.50 -4.30 -14.60
N GLN A 117 -9.23 -3.04 -14.92
CA GLN A 117 -10.23 -2.00 -15.21
C GLN A 117 -11.26 -1.78 -14.08
N VAL A 118 -10.85 -1.96 -12.82
CA VAL A 118 -11.68 -1.76 -11.63
C VAL A 118 -11.08 -0.71 -10.67
N PRO A 119 -10.73 0.51 -11.15
CA PRO A 119 -9.97 1.50 -10.36
C PRO A 119 -10.65 1.88 -9.03
N LEU A 120 -11.98 1.80 -8.95
CA LEU A 120 -12.75 2.07 -7.74
C LEU A 120 -12.32 1.18 -6.56
N GLN A 121 -11.92 -0.07 -6.81
CA GLN A 121 -11.49 -1.01 -5.76
C GLN A 121 -10.18 -0.58 -5.07
N GLY A 122 -9.36 0.25 -5.71
CA GLY A 122 -8.13 0.79 -5.11
C GLY A 122 -8.34 2.10 -4.34
N VAL A 123 -9.46 2.81 -4.52
CA VAL A 123 -9.67 4.15 -3.94
C VAL A 123 -9.67 4.10 -2.40
N ALA A 124 -10.52 3.27 -1.80
CA ALA A 124 -10.61 3.18 -0.34
C ALA A 124 -9.31 2.64 0.30
N PRO A 125 -8.70 1.55 -0.20
CA PRO A 125 -7.45 1.04 0.35
C PRO A 125 -6.29 2.05 0.25
N LEU A 126 -6.10 2.74 -0.88
CA LEU A 126 -5.02 3.74 -0.98
C LEU A 126 -5.25 4.94 -0.05
N ARG A 127 -6.50 5.34 0.19
CA ARG A 127 -6.81 6.35 1.22
C ARG A 127 -6.42 5.88 2.62
N THR A 128 -6.72 4.62 2.95
CA THR A 128 -6.28 4.01 4.21
C THR A 128 -4.77 3.98 4.31
N ALA A 129 -4.08 3.59 3.23
CA ALA A 129 -2.63 3.54 3.17
C ALA A 129 -1.98 4.90 3.43
N ILE A 130 -2.51 5.98 2.83
CA ILE A 130 -2.05 7.35 3.08
C ILE A 130 -2.14 7.68 4.57
N ARG A 131 -3.31 7.47 5.19
CA ARG A 131 -3.51 7.79 6.62
C ARG A 131 -2.63 6.96 7.55
N LYS A 132 -2.30 5.72 7.19
CA LYS A 132 -1.39 4.87 7.99
C LYS A 132 0.08 5.25 7.80
N LEU A 133 0.46 5.72 6.61
CA LEU A 133 1.84 6.08 6.32
C LEU A 133 2.21 7.47 6.85
N GLN A 134 1.28 8.42 6.77
CA GLN A 134 1.45 9.77 7.29
C GLN A 134 1.74 9.77 8.80
N THR A 135 2.72 10.58 9.21
CA THR A 135 2.91 10.96 10.63
C THR A 135 2.14 12.24 10.97
N SER A 136 1.83 13.05 9.96
CA SER A 136 1.09 14.31 10.02
C SER A 136 0.14 14.39 8.82
N SER A 137 -1.02 15.05 8.97
CA SER A 137 -1.93 15.33 7.85
C SER A 137 -1.30 16.23 6.78
N GLU A 138 -0.25 16.97 7.13
CA GLU A 138 0.44 17.92 6.26
C GLU A 138 1.51 17.27 5.38
N GLN A 139 1.76 15.97 5.58
CA GLN A 139 2.81 15.23 4.87
C GLN A 139 2.32 14.68 3.53
N LEU A 140 3.00 15.07 2.45
CA LEU A 140 2.76 14.50 1.12
C LEU A 140 3.51 13.18 0.95
N THR A 141 2.78 12.08 1.06
CA THR A 141 3.31 10.76 0.69
C THR A 141 3.24 10.52 -0.82
N THR A 142 4.14 9.67 -1.33
CA THR A 142 4.16 9.26 -2.74
C THR A 142 2.83 8.62 -3.22
N ILE A 143 2.04 8.07 -2.29
CA ILE A 143 0.76 7.38 -2.54
C ILE A 143 -0.35 8.37 -2.94
N HIS A 144 -0.27 9.65 -2.55
CA HIS A 144 -1.29 10.64 -2.87
C HIS A 144 -1.55 10.76 -4.38
N SER A 145 -0.49 10.79 -5.18
CA SER A 145 -0.61 10.93 -6.63
C SER A 145 -1.36 9.74 -7.26
N ASP A 146 -1.05 8.52 -6.83
CA ASP A 146 -1.72 7.30 -7.26
C ASP A 146 -3.19 7.27 -6.81
N PHE A 147 -3.48 7.69 -5.57
CA PHE A 147 -4.85 7.81 -5.06
C PHE A 147 -5.70 8.79 -5.87
N LEU A 148 -5.17 9.99 -6.17
CA LEU A 148 -5.88 11.00 -6.96
C LEU A 148 -6.16 10.50 -8.37
N LEU A 149 -5.18 9.85 -9.01
CA LEU A 149 -5.37 9.21 -10.32
C LEU A 149 -6.50 8.18 -10.29
N LEU A 150 -6.54 7.30 -9.29
CA LEU A 150 -7.64 6.33 -9.15
C LEU A 150 -8.99 7.03 -8.94
N CYS A 151 -9.05 8.12 -8.18
CA CYS A 151 -10.27 8.90 -7.99
C CYS A 151 -10.78 9.48 -9.31
N ILE A 152 -9.90 10.01 -10.17
CA ILE A 152 -10.27 10.52 -11.51
C ILE A 152 -10.85 9.39 -12.35
N LEU A 153 -10.13 8.28 -12.48
CA LEU A 153 -10.52 7.16 -13.33
C LEU A 153 -11.80 6.46 -12.85
N ALA A 154 -11.99 6.37 -11.54
CA ALA A 154 -13.21 5.82 -10.93
C ALA A 154 -14.37 6.82 -10.87
N LYS A 155 -14.18 8.06 -11.33
CA LYS A 155 -15.14 9.18 -11.18
C LYS A 155 -15.55 9.43 -9.73
N SER A 156 -14.68 9.12 -8.78
CA SER A 156 -14.89 9.26 -7.33
C SER A 156 -14.42 10.64 -6.85
N TYR A 157 -14.91 11.70 -7.47
CA TYR A 157 -14.38 13.06 -7.32
C TYR A 157 -14.47 13.59 -5.90
N LYS A 158 -15.60 13.40 -5.21
CA LYS A 158 -15.79 13.86 -3.82
C LYS A 158 -14.74 13.27 -2.88
N THR A 159 -14.42 11.98 -3.06
CA THR A 159 -13.39 11.29 -2.28
C THR A 159 -12.00 11.86 -2.57
N GLY A 160 -11.70 12.13 -3.84
CA GLY A 160 -10.43 12.76 -4.22
C GLY A 160 -10.30 14.18 -3.67
N LEU A 161 -11.36 14.99 -3.75
CA LEU A 161 -11.35 16.37 -3.27
C LEU A 161 -11.13 16.48 -1.76
N SER A 162 -11.66 15.54 -0.97
CA SER A 162 -11.51 15.55 0.50
C SER A 162 -10.06 15.48 0.99
N ILE A 163 -9.14 14.94 0.18
CA ILE A 163 -7.71 14.91 0.55
C ILE A 163 -6.98 16.20 0.18
N LEU A 164 -7.56 16.99 -0.73
CA LEU A 164 -7.01 18.28 -1.15
C LEU A 164 -7.40 19.43 -0.22
N GLU A 165 -8.24 19.14 0.79
CA GLU A 165 -8.61 20.09 1.84
C GLU A 165 -7.52 20.23 2.90
N ASP A 166 -6.65 19.21 3.04
CA ASP A 166 -5.52 19.23 3.97
C ASP A 166 -4.38 20.10 3.37
N ASP A 167 -3.85 21.04 4.17
CA ASP A 167 -2.70 21.87 3.78
C ASP A 167 -1.41 21.02 3.77
N ILE A 168 -0.85 20.80 2.60
CA ILE A 168 0.40 20.06 2.44
C ILE A 168 1.59 21.00 2.66
N LEU A 169 2.33 20.77 3.74
CA LEU A 169 3.50 21.57 4.13
C LEU A 169 4.82 20.80 4.03
N GLU A 170 4.78 19.47 4.13
CA GLU A 170 5.97 18.62 4.10
C GLU A 170 6.02 17.81 2.80
N VAL A 171 7.09 18.00 2.01
CA VAL A 171 7.24 17.40 0.68
C VAL A 171 8.62 16.78 0.55
N ASP A 172 8.65 15.46 0.37
CA ASP A 172 9.90 14.71 0.20
C ASP A 172 10.40 14.74 -1.25
N GLN A 173 9.49 14.63 -2.23
CA GLN A 173 9.85 14.52 -3.66
C GLN A 173 9.16 15.58 -4.53
N PRO A 174 9.90 16.41 -5.29
CA PRO A 174 9.31 17.43 -6.16
C PRO A 174 8.33 16.88 -7.20
N ARG A 175 8.59 15.68 -7.71
CA ARG A 175 7.71 14.99 -8.67
C ARG A 175 6.33 14.72 -8.10
N ASP A 176 6.27 14.31 -6.84
CA ASP A 176 5.02 13.92 -6.20
C ASP A 176 4.16 15.16 -5.91
N LEU A 177 4.80 16.29 -5.56
CA LEU A 177 4.13 17.58 -5.44
C LEU A 177 3.53 18.05 -6.77
N PHE A 178 4.29 17.94 -7.87
CA PHE A 178 3.79 18.29 -9.20
C PHE A 178 2.57 17.44 -9.58
N LEU A 179 2.65 16.12 -9.41
CA LEU A 179 1.54 15.22 -9.72
C LEU A 179 0.32 15.44 -8.83
N TYR A 180 0.54 15.73 -7.54
CA TYR A 180 -0.52 16.06 -6.60
C TYR A 180 -1.33 17.26 -7.06
N TYR A 181 -0.66 18.38 -7.38
CA TYR A 181 -1.35 19.57 -7.88
C TYR A 181 -1.96 19.36 -9.26
N TYR A 182 -1.26 18.67 -10.16
CA TYR A 182 -1.79 18.38 -11.50
C TYR A 182 -3.08 17.56 -11.44
N TYR A 183 -3.09 16.43 -10.73
CA TYR A 183 -4.29 15.61 -10.59
C TYR A 183 -5.37 16.29 -9.76
N GLY A 184 -4.99 17.11 -8.78
CA GLY A 184 -5.93 17.93 -8.02
C GLY A 184 -6.68 18.95 -8.89
N LEU A 185 -6.01 19.57 -9.86
CA LEU A 185 -6.64 20.45 -10.83
C LEU A 185 -7.58 19.68 -11.77
N VAL A 186 -7.16 18.52 -12.30
CA VAL A 186 -7.99 17.66 -13.15
C VAL A 186 -9.26 17.24 -12.41
N LEU A 187 -9.15 16.78 -11.16
CA LEU A 187 -10.30 16.41 -10.32
C LEU A 187 -11.30 17.56 -10.16
N LYS A 188 -10.83 18.78 -9.91
CA LYS A 188 -11.69 19.97 -9.77
C LYS A 188 -12.44 20.27 -11.08
N VAL A 189 -11.76 20.22 -12.21
CA VAL A 189 -12.35 20.47 -13.54
C VAL A 189 -13.39 19.40 -13.89
N ASP A 190 -13.06 18.12 -13.69
CA ASP A 190 -13.96 17.00 -13.99
C ASP A 190 -15.20 17.01 -13.09
N HIS A 191 -15.05 17.34 -11.81
CA HIS A 191 -16.16 17.47 -10.87
C HIS A 191 -17.16 18.56 -11.30
N ILE A 192 -16.68 19.74 -11.69
CA ILE A 192 -17.53 20.85 -12.17
C ILE A 192 -18.25 20.45 -13.46
N SER A 193 -17.54 19.81 -14.38
CA SER A 193 -18.11 19.34 -15.65
C SER A 193 -19.22 18.32 -15.39
N SER A 194 -18.97 17.35 -14.49
CA SER A 194 -19.96 16.33 -14.11
C SER A 194 -21.22 16.92 -13.47
N ILE A 195 -21.12 18.00 -12.70
CA ILE A 195 -22.28 18.71 -12.11
C ILE A 195 -23.06 19.43 -13.22
N SER A 196 -22.37 20.09 -14.14
CA SER A 196 -22.99 20.83 -15.25
C SER A 196 -23.85 19.92 -16.15
N TYR A 197 -23.39 18.69 -16.41
CA TYR A 197 -24.16 17.68 -17.16
C TYR A 197 -25.39 17.16 -16.41
N LEU A 198 -25.38 17.13 -15.07
CA LEU A 198 -26.54 16.69 -14.27
C LEU A 198 -27.64 17.76 -14.17
N CYS A 199 -27.29 19.02 -14.40
CA CYS A 199 -28.21 20.16 -14.36
C CYS A 199 -28.82 20.51 -15.73
N SER A 200 -28.45 19.80 -16.81
CA SER A 200 -28.95 19.99 -18.18
C SER A 200 -29.93 18.88 -18.56
#